data_AF-A0A2G4FHW0-F1
#
_entry.id   AF-A0A2G4FHW0-F1
#
_cell.length_a   1.000
_cell.length_b   1.000
_cell.length_c   1.000
_cell.angle_alpha   90.00
_cell.angle_beta   90.00
_cell.angle_gamma   90.00
#
_symmetry.space_group_name_H-M   'P 1'
#
loop_
_entity.id
_entity.type
_entity.pdbx_description
1 polymer ?
#
loop_
_entity_poly.entity_id
_entity_poly.type
_entity_poly.pdbx_seq_one_letter_code
_entity_poly.pdbx_strand_id
1 'polypeptide(L)'
;MRPIRIALATLSVGLLLVGAAILPAAAALAAPVAATTPALKATGPNERAYVISADAAYQAVSQFRPASHLGLTAFLSQYGDRLTPEQLKRAQAQVVRADLTLAQLEAKTRVTRILARSGASTTRIKQAADAASRAFDGATASTAWAMAEMQPMLQAKLSLFEGLQAKLELDRSMRDFAAVGAVVKAVRP
;
A
#
# COMPACT_ATOMS: atom_id res chain seq x y z
N MET A 1 7.35 54.67 32.16
CA MET A 1 8.71 54.08 32.26
C MET A 1 8.66 52.63 31.77
N ARG A 2 9.32 52.30 30.65
CA ARG A 2 9.84 50.93 30.36
C ARG A 2 11.18 50.77 31.13
N PRO A 3 11.84 49.59 31.30
CA PRO A 3 11.65 48.23 30.73
C PRO A 3 11.72 47.11 31.82
N ILE A 4 11.65 45.79 31.55
CA ILE A 4 12.79 44.88 31.24
C ILE A 4 12.23 43.49 30.84
N ARG A 5 12.85 42.89 29.83
CA ARG A 5 12.67 41.51 29.36
C ARG A 5 13.58 40.56 30.13
N ILE A 6 13.13 39.36 30.50
CA ILE A 6 13.98 38.16 30.59
C ILE A 6 13.17 36.96 30.08
N ALA A 7 13.75 36.26 29.11
CA ALA A 7 13.30 34.95 28.64
C ALA A 7 13.90 33.86 29.52
N LEU A 8 13.18 32.76 29.76
CA LEU A 8 13.81 31.46 30.04
C LEU A 8 12.87 30.31 29.69
N ALA A 9 13.39 29.39 28.88
CA ALA A 9 12.76 28.14 28.50
C ALA A 9 12.73 27.15 29.67
N THR A 10 11.67 26.34 29.77
CA THR A 10 11.74 25.03 30.42
C THR A 10 10.87 24.03 29.67
N LEU A 11 11.55 23.02 29.13
CA LEU A 11 11.02 21.74 28.68
C LEU A 11 10.61 20.91 29.92
N SER A 12 9.51 20.17 29.85
CA SER A 12 9.45 18.71 30.06
C SER A 12 8.04 18.22 30.41
N VAL A 13 7.51 17.38 29.50
CA VAL A 13 6.87 16.07 29.72
C VAL A 13 5.91 15.90 30.89
N GLY A 14 4.69 15.46 30.58
CA GLY A 14 3.96 14.59 31.50
C GLY A 14 2.45 14.47 31.28
N LEU A 15 2.08 13.30 30.76
CA LEU A 15 1.07 12.41 31.35
C LEU A 15 -0.39 12.49 30.85
N LEU A 16 -0.79 11.32 30.30
CA LEU A 16 -2.09 10.65 30.27
C LEU A 16 -3.36 11.47 30.00
N LEU A 17 -4.03 11.09 28.91
CA LEU A 17 -5.45 10.75 28.99
C LEU A 17 -5.72 9.45 28.22
N VAL A 18 -5.94 8.39 29.00
CA VAL A 18 -6.71 7.22 28.60
C VAL A 18 -8.19 7.60 28.68
N GLY A 19 -8.96 7.32 27.63
CA GLY A 19 -10.41 7.24 27.72
C GLY A 19 -11.13 8.07 26.66
N ALA A 20 -11.57 7.42 25.59
CA ALA A 20 -12.95 7.48 25.10
C ALA A 20 -13.07 6.67 23.81
N ALA A 21 -14.07 5.80 23.80
CA ALA A 21 -14.51 5.02 22.65
C ALA A 21 -14.93 5.91 21.49
N ILE A 22 -14.48 5.61 20.26
CA ILE A 22 -15.27 5.83 19.03
C ILE A 22 -14.82 4.82 17.95
N LEU A 23 -15.55 3.72 17.79
CA LEU A 23 -15.98 3.30 16.44
C LEU A 23 -17.31 4.05 16.22
N PRO A 24 -17.57 4.68 15.06
CA PRO A 24 -17.29 4.12 13.74
C PRO A 24 -16.63 5.12 12.76
N ALA A 25 -15.74 4.63 11.89
CA ALA A 25 -15.38 5.34 10.66
C ALA A 25 -15.47 4.37 9.47
N ALA A 26 -16.70 3.93 9.19
CA ALA A 26 -17.09 3.72 7.81
C ALA A 26 -17.31 5.11 7.19
N ALA A 27 -16.89 5.28 5.93
CA ALA A 27 -16.95 6.49 5.10
C ALA A 27 -15.73 7.44 5.16
N ALA A 28 -14.65 7.04 4.48
CA ALA A 28 -13.82 7.96 3.71
C ALA A 28 -13.16 7.22 2.51
N LEU A 29 -13.98 6.47 1.76
CA LEU A 29 -13.65 6.05 0.39
C LEU A 29 -14.42 6.95 -0.56
N ALA A 30 -13.87 8.15 -0.80
CA ALA A 30 -14.11 9.04 -1.95
C ALA A 30 -13.54 10.43 -1.65
N ALA A 31 -12.24 10.54 -1.40
CA ALA A 31 -11.56 11.82 -1.63
C ALA A 31 -11.10 11.82 -3.10
N PRO A 32 -11.56 12.75 -3.95
CA PRO A 32 -10.88 12.97 -5.22
C PRO A 32 -9.45 13.35 -4.84
N VAL A 33 -8.48 12.52 -5.22
CA VAL A 33 -7.06 12.83 -5.06
C VAL A 33 -6.82 14.09 -5.88
N ALA A 34 -6.87 15.24 -5.22
CA ALA A 34 -6.54 16.52 -5.82
C ALA A 34 -5.07 16.43 -6.23
N ALA A 35 -4.86 16.18 -7.52
CA ALA A 35 -3.55 16.06 -8.12
C ALA A 35 -2.81 17.38 -7.95
N THR A 36 -1.92 17.46 -6.96
CA THR A 36 -0.83 18.44 -6.95
C THR A 36 0.09 18.08 -8.12
N THR A 37 -0.26 18.66 -9.26
CA THR A 37 0.33 18.40 -10.56
C THR A 37 1.50 19.38 -10.74
N PRO A 38 2.77 18.96 -10.65
CA PRO A 38 3.86 19.81 -11.14
C PRO A 38 3.69 20.00 -12.66
N ALA A 39 3.91 21.23 -13.13
CA ALA A 39 3.66 21.66 -14.50
C ALA A 39 4.23 20.69 -15.54
N LEU A 40 3.35 20.16 -16.38
CA LEU A 40 3.61 19.12 -17.36
C LEU A 40 3.82 19.69 -18.75
N LYS A 41 4.88 19.23 -19.43
CA LYS A 41 5.12 19.44 -20.86
C LYS A 41 4.38 18.38 -21.68
N ALA A 42 3.06 18.26 -21.48
CA ALA A 42 2.20 17.36 -22.25
C ALA A 42 1.58 18.14 -23.43
N THR A 43 1.99 17.78 -24.64
CA THR A 43 1.74 18.49 -25.90
C THR A 43 0.44 18.06 -26.60
N GLY A 44 -0.28 17.04 -26.09
CA GLY A 44 -1.59 16.64 -26.62
C GLY A 44 -2.49 15.91 -25.61
N PRO A 45 -3.80 15.76 -25.92
CA PRO A 45 -4.79 15.12 -25.03
C PRO A 45 -4.45 13.66 -24.70
N ASN A 46 -3.89 12.91 -25.65
CA ASN A 46 -3.47 11.52 -25.43
C ASN A 46 -2.28 11.41 -24.47
N GLU A 47 -1.32 12.33 -24.54
CA GLU A 47 -0.16 12.37 -23.63
C GLU A 47 -0.59 12.71 -22.21
N ARG A 48 -1.57 13.60 -22.05
CA ARG A 48 -2.16 13.92 -20.74
C ARG A 48 -2.85 12.69 -20.13
N ALA A 49 -3.57 11.90 -20.93
CA ALA A 49 -4.22 10.67 -20.46
C ALA A 49 -3.20 9.63 -19.95
N TYR A 50 -2.06 9.47 -20.62
CA TYR A 50 -0.97 8.60 -20.15
C TYR A 50 -0.40 9.06 -18.81
N VAL A 51 -0.22 10.37 -18.64
CA VAL A 51 0.33 10.93 -17.40
C VAL A 51 -0.64 10.69 -16.24
N ILE A 52 -1.92 10.98 -16.44
CA ILE A 52 -2.97 10.82 -15.41
C ILE A 52 -3.06 9.35 -14.99
N SER A 53 -3.13 8.42 -15.94
CA SER A 53 -3.22 6.98 -15.65
C SER A 53 -1.95 6.43 -14.98
N ALA A 54 -0.76 6.85 -15.44
CA ALA A 54 0.49 6.41 -14.83
C ALA A 54 0.72 7.01 -13.42
N ASP A 55 0.29 8.25 -13.19
CA ASP A 55 0.29 8.86 -11.86
C ASP A 55 -0.67 8.10 -10.91
N ALA A 56 -1.89 7.78 -11.38
CA ALA A 56 -2.86 7.01 -10.60
C ALA A 56 -2.33 5.61 -10.23
N ALA A 57 -1.73 4.89 -11.18
CA ALA A 57 -1.15 3.57 -10.94
C ALA A 57 0.00 3.61 -9.92
N TYR A 58 0.89 4.59 -10.03
CA TYR A 58 1.96 4.76 -9.04
C TYR A 58 1.40 5.09 -7.64
N GLN A 59 0.47 6.04 -7.55
CA GLN A 59 -0.15 6.43 -6.28
C GLN A 59 -0.82 5.25 -5.60
N ALA A 60 -1.64 4.49 -6.34
CA ALA A 60 -2.34 3.30 -5.83
C ALA A 60 -1.37 2.29 -5.20
N VAL A 61 -0.27 1.96 -5.89
CA VAL A 61 0.74 1.03 -5.36
C VAL A 61 1.48 1.62 -4.15
N SER A 62 1.88 2.88 -4.22
CA SER A 62 2.65 3.55 -3.15
C SER A 62 1.86 3.72 -1.84
N GLN A 63 0.52 3.80 -1.93
CA GLN A 63 -0.36 3.84 -0.77
C GLN A 63 -0.67 2.42 -0.26
N PHE A 64 -0.87 1.46 -1.16
CA PHE A 64 -1.20 0.09 -0.81
C PHE A 64 -0.03 -0.63 -0.11
N ARG A 65 1.20 -0.44 -0.59
CA ARG A 65 2.39 -1.12 -0.03
C ARG A 65 2.56 -0.92 1.48
N PRO A 66 2.65 0.32 2.02
CA PRO A 66 2.82 0.51 3.47
C PRO A 66 1.60 0.03 4.25
N ALA A 67 0.38 0.17 3.71
CA ALA A 67 -0.84 -0.34 4.36
C ALA A 67 -0.82 -1.88 4.47
N SER A 68 -0.40 -2.57 3.41
CA SER A 68 -0.25 -4.02 3.38
C SER A 68 0.84 -4.49 4.35
N HIS A 69 1.99 -3.80 4.39
CA HIS A 69 3.06 -4.12 5.33
C HIS A 69 2.60 -3.96 6.79
N LEU A 70 1.92 -2.85 7.09
CA LEU A 70 1.38 -2.58 8.43
C LEU A 70 0.32 -3.62 8.83
N GLY A 71 -0.60 -3.98 7.93
CA GLY A 71 -1.61 -5.01 8.19
C GLY A 71 -0.98 -6.38 8.49
N LEU A 72 -0.01 -6.80 7.69
CA LEU A 72 0.68 -8.08 7.88
C LEU A 72 1.53 -8.11 9.16
N THR A 73 2.23 -7.02 9.48
CA THR A 73 3.03 -6.94 10.72
C THR A 73 2.15 -6.86 11.96
N ALA A 74 1.04 -6.12 11.92
CA ALA A 74 0.06 -6.08 13.00
C ALA A 74 -0.53 -7.48 13.26
N PHE A 75 -0.86 -8.21 12.19
CA PHE A 75 -1.34 -9.58 12.29
C PHE A 75 -0.31 -10.50 12.98
N LEU A 76 0.98 -10.43 12.59
CA LEU A 76 2.04 -11.20 13.25
C LEU A 76 2.26 -10.77 14.71
N SER A 77 2.08 -9.49 15.03
CA SER A 77 2.19 -9.02 16.41
C SER A 77 1.05 -9.52 17.29
N GLN A 78 -0.14 -9.72 16.73
CA GLN A 78 -1.33 -10.16 17.47
C GLN A 78 -1.42 -11.67 17.64
N TYR A 79 -0.92 -12.44 16.67
CA TYR A 79 -1.10 -13.91 16.64
C TYR A 79 0.21 -14.70 16.55
N GLY A 80 1.35 -14.02 16.45
CA GLY A 80 2.66 -14.66 16.24
C GLY A 80 3.13 -15.48 17.43
N ASP A 81 2.67 -15.16 18.64
CA ASP A 81 2.90 -15.92 19.88
C ASP A 81 2.25 -17.31 19.86
N ARG A 82 1.22 -17.52 19.04
CA ARG A 82 0.52 -18.80 18.86
C ARG A 82 1.18 -19.72 17.84
N LEU A 83 2.14 -19.20 17.08
CA LEU A 83 2.92 -19.93 16.09
C LEU A 83 4.15 -20.56 16.73
N THR A 84 4.57 -21.74 16.24
CA THR A 84 5.88 -22.27 16.62
C THR A 84 7.00 -21.34 16.10
N PRO A 85 8.21 -21.37 16.66
CA PRO A 85 9.32 -20.54 16.18
C PRO A 85 9.59 -20.71 14.67
N GLU A 86 9.49 -21.94 14.17
CA GLU A 86 9.64 -22.23 12.74
C GLU A 86 8.50 -21.64 11.89
N GLN A 87 7.25 -21.72 12.35
CA GLN A 87 6.11 -21.12 11.67
C GLN A 87 6.20 -19.59 11.66
N LEU A 88 6.57 -18.99 12.79
CA LEU A 88 6.75 -17.55 12.91
C LEU A 88 7.85 -17.06 11.96
N LYS A 89 8.98 -17.77 11.89
CA LYS A 89 10.07 -17.46 10.94
C LYS A 89 9.60 -17.53 9.49
N ARG A 90 8.81 -18.55 9.11
CA ARG A 90 8.23 -18.65 7.77
C ARG A 90 7.27 -17.51 7.48
N ALA A 91 6.39 -17.18 8.43
CA ALA A 91 5.43 -16.10 8.29
C ALA A 91 6.12 -14.74 8.10
N GLN A 92 7.15 -14.45 8.90
CA GLN A 92 7.99 -13.25 8.73
C GLN A 92 8.67 -13.22 7.35
N ALA A 93 9.21 -14.35 6.88
CA ALA A 93 9.80 -14.44 5.55
C ALA A 93 8.77 -14.14 4.44
N GLN A 94 7.52 -14.57 4.59
CA GLN A 94 6.45 -14.23 3.65
C GLN A 94 6.12 -12.74 3.67
N VAL A 95 6.09 -12.09 4.84
CA VAL A 95 5.87 -10.63 4.93
C VAL A 95 6.99 -9.86 4.21
N VAL A 96 8.25 -10.25 4.42
CA VAL A 96 9.39 -9.64 3.72
C VAL A 96 9.29 -9.87 2.22
N ARG A 97 8.92 -11.08 1.79
CA ARG A 97 8.73 -11.40 0.36
C ARG A 97 7.60 -10.60 -0.27
N ALA A 98 6.49 -10.41 0.44
CA ALA A 98 5.37 -9.59 -0.01
C ALA A 98 5.79 -8.12 -0.16
N ASP A 99 6.49 -7.55 0.83
CA ASP A 99 6.98 -6.17 0.73
C ASP A 99 7.96 -5.97 -0.44
N LEU A 100 8.92 -6.88 -0.61
CA LEU A 100 9.85 -6.84 -1.74
C LEU A 100 9.12 -6.89 -3.09
N THR A 101 8.09 -7.74 -3.19
CA THR A 101 7.27 -7.88 -4.40
C THR A 101 6.51 -6.58 -4.71
N LEU A 102 5.91 -5.97 -3.69
CA LEU A 102 5.20 -4.69 -3.82
C LEU A 102 6.16 -3.54 -4.11
N ALA A 103 7.37 -3.54 -3.53
CA ALA A 103 8.43 -2.58 -3.81
C ALA A 103 8.89 -2.64 -5.27
N GLN A 104 9.02 -3.86 -5.83
CA GLN A 104 9.34 -4.04 -7.24
C GLN A 104 8.22 -3.51 -8.14
N LEU A 105 6.96 -3.79 -7.80
CA LEU A 105 5.81 -3.25 -8.53
C LEU A 105 5.80 -1.71 -8.49
N GLU A 106 6.03 -1.13 -7.32
CA GLU A 106 6.14 0.32 -7.13
C GLU A 106 7.24 0.93 -8.00
N ALA A 107 8.40 0.28 -8.07
CA ALA A 107 9.49 0.73 -8.93
C ALA A 107 9.10 0.71 -10.42
N LYS A 108 8.38 -0.33 -10.88
CA LYS A 108 7.92 -0.43 -12.28
C LYS A 108 6.85 0.61 -12.62
N THR A 109 5.89 0.86 -11.73
CA THR A 109 4.89 1.91 -11.93
C THR A 109 5.52 3.30 -11.88
N ARG A 110 6.54 3.51 -11.02
CA ARG A 110 7.34 4.74 -10.98
C ARG A 110 8.07 5.01 -12.30
N VAL A 111 8.69 4.00 -12.91
CA VAL A 111 9.34 4.14 -14.22
C VAL A 111 8.32 4.55 -15.28
N THR A 112 7.16 3.91 -15.30
CA THR A 112 6.06 4.24 -16.23
C THR A 112 5.61 5.69 -16.07
N ARG A 113 5.45 6.15 -14.82
CA ARG A 113 5.15 7.54 -14.48
C ARG A 113 6.21 8.52 -14.98
N ILE A 114 7.49 8.23 -14.76
CA ILE A 114 8.59 9.10 -15.21
C ILE A 114 8.59 9.22 -16.73
N LEU A 115 8.41 8.11 -17.46
CA LEU A 115 8.35 8.09 -18.91
C LEU A 115 7.15 8.87 -19.46
N ALA A 116 5.98 8.73 -18.83
CA ALA A 116 4.79 9.49 -19.21
C ALA A 116 5.01 11.00 -19.01
N ARG A 117 5.61 11.39 -17.88
CA ARG A 117 5.88 12.81 -17.56
C ARG A 117 6.98 13.45 -18.42
N SER A 118 7.96 12.66 -18.86
CA SER A 118 9.05 13.17 -19.71
C SER A 118 8.66 13.33 -21.19
N GLY A 119 7.43 12.95 -21.56
CA GLY A 119 7.00 12.95 -22.96
C GLY A 119 7.70 11.88 -23.79
N ALA A 120 8.06 10.75 -23.18
CA ALA A 120 8.62 9.62 -23.92
C ALA A 120 7.63 9.12 -24.99
N SER A 121 8.14 8.45 -26.02
CA SER A 121 7.27 7.89 -27.06
C SER A 121 6.23 6.93 -26.47
N THR A 122 5.03 6.95 -27.04
CA THR A 122 3.91 6.10 -26.62
C THR A 122 4.31 4.62 -26.52
N THR A 123 5.14 4.13 -27.45
CA THR A 123 5.65 2.76 -27.44
C THR A 123 6.46 2.45 -26.17
N ARG A 124 7.33 3.37 -25.72
CA ARG A 124 8.12 3.18 -24.49
C ARG A 124 7.24 3.21 -23.25
N ILE A 125 6.22 4.07 -23.22
CA ILE A 125 5.26 4.12 -22.11
C ILE A 125 4.47 2.80 -22.03
N LYS A 126 3.97 2.29 -23.17
CA LYS A 126 3.27 1.00 -23.24
C LYS A 126 4.15 -0.17 -22.79
N GLN A 127 5.40 -0.23 -23.24
CA GLN A 127 6.34 -1.28 -22.81
C GLN A 127 6.58 -1.26 -21.29
N ALA A 128 6.70 -0.07 -20.70
CA ALA A 128 6.84 0.08 -19.25
C ALA A 128 5.56 -0.32 -18.50
N ALA A 129 4.39 0.09 -19.00
CA ALA A 129 3.09 -0.31 -18.45
C ALA A 129 2.85 -1.82 -18.52
N ASP A 130 3.26 -2.47 -19.61
CA ASP A 130 3.20 -3.92 -19.77
C ASP A 130 4.12 -4.63 -18.77
N ALA A 131 5.33 -4.09 -18.56
CA ALA A 131 6.24 -4.63 -17.55
C ALA A 131 5.67 -4.48 -16.12
N ALA A 132 5.01 -3.36 -15.81
CA ALA A 132 4.31 -3.16 -14.54
C ALA A 132 3.12 -4.13 -14.39
N SER A 133 2.36 -4.35 -15.46
CA SER A 133 1.25 -5.31 -15.47
C SER A 133 1.72 -6.75 -15.23
N ARG A 134 2.80 -7.18 -15.88
CA ARG A 134 3.41 -8.50 -15.63
C ARG A 134 3.96 -8.63 -14.21
N ALA A 135 4.54 -7.57 -13.66
CA ALA A 135 4.99 -7.55 -12.26
C ALA A 135 3.79 -7.71 -11.30
N PHE A 136 2.65 -7.09 -11.61
CA PHE A 136 1.42 -7.28 -10.84
C PHE A 136 0.89 -8.72 -10.93
N ASP A 137 0.91 -9.33 -12.12
CA ASP A 137 0.51 -10.73 -12.27
C ASP A 137 1.43 -11.68 -11.47
N GLY A 138 2.75 -11.42 -11.47
CA GLY A 138 3.71 -12.12 -10.63
C GLY A 138 3.45 -11.92 -9.14
N ALA A 139 3.09 -10.70 -8.72
CA ALA A 139 2.68 -10.42 -7.35
C ALA A 139 1.42 -11.19 -6.94
N THR A 140 0.43 -11.24 -7.83
CA THR A 140 -0.81 -12.00 -7.63
C THR A 140 -0.54 -13.49 -7.43
N ALA A 141 0.32 -14.07 -8.28
CA ALA A 141 0.72 -15.46 -8.14
C ALA A 141 1.47 -15.73 -6.83
N SER A 142 2.37 -14.82 -6.42
CA SER A 142 3.08 -14.92 -5.15
C SER A 142 2.13 -14.83 -3.95
N THR A 143 1.14 -13.95 -4.00
CA THR A 143 0.11 -13.83 -2.94
C THR A 143 -0.74 -15.10 -2.84
N ALA A 144 -1.18 -15.67 -3.97
CA ALA A 144 -1.94 -16.91 -3.99
C ALA A 144 -1.15 -18.07 -3.36
N TRP A 145 0.14 -18.17 -3.68
CA TRP A 145 1.02 -19.19 -3.10
C TRP A 145 1.22 -18.97 -1.59
N ALA A 146 1.49 -17.72 -1.16
CA ALA A 146 1.66 -17.39 0.25
C ALA A 146 0.37 -17.66 1.06
N MET A 147 -0.81 -17.37 0.50
CA MET A 147 -2.09 -17.71 1.11
C MET A 147 -2.28 -19.22 1.27
N ALA A 148 -2.00 -20.00 0.21
CA ALA A 148 -2.12 -21.45 0.26
C ALA A 148 -1.21 -22.08 1.33
N GLU A 149 -0.03 -21.48 1.57
CA GLU A 149 0.89 -21.93 2.61
C GLU A 149 0.45 -21.48 4.02
N MET A 150 0.02 -20.22 4.17
CA MET A 150 -0.27 -19.61 5.48
C MET A 150 -1.66 -19.97 6.04
N GLN A 151 -2.66 -20.12 5.19
CA GLN A 151 -4.05 -20.39 5.60
C GLN A 151 -4.20 -21.62 6.52
N PRO A 152 -3.61 -22.79 6.23
CA PRO A 152 -3.71 -23.93 7.15
C PRO A 152 -2.97 -23.69 8.48
N MET A 153 -1.90 -22.91 8.49
CA MET A 153 -1.15 -22.59 9.72
C MET A 153 -1.96 -21.70 10.66
N LEU A 154 -2.71 -20.75 10.09
CA LEU A 154 -3.51 -19.78 10.86
C LEU A 154 -4.86 -20.35 11.29
N GLN A 155 -5.51 -21.14 10.44
CA GLN A 155 -6.82 -21.71 10.74
C GLN A 155 -6.82 -22.62 11.97
N ALA A 156 -5.70 -23.31 12.23
CA ALA A 156 -5.54 -24.17 13.40
C ALA A 156 -5.30 -23.40 14.72
N LYS A 157 -5.06 -22.08 14.66
CA LYS A 157 -4.58 -21.26 15.79
C LYS A 157 -5.49 -20.10 16.15
N LEU A 158 -6.46 -19.78 15.29
CA LEU A 158 -7.45 -18.74 15.52
C LEU A 158 -8.73 -19.35 16.10
N SER A 159 -9.34 -18.67 17.07
CA SER A 159 -10.71 -18.98 17.47
C SER A 159 -11.69 -18.66 16.33
N LEU A 160 -12.92 -19.15 16.43
CA LEU A 160 -13.92 -18.98 15.37
C LEU A 160 -14.22 -17.51 15.04
N PHE A 161 -14.28 -16.63 16.04
CA PHE A 161 -14.50 -15.19 15.84
C PHE A 161 -13.27 -14.46 15.29
N GLU A 162 -12.07 -14.80 15.77
CA GLU A 162 -10.81 -14.24 15.24
C GLU A 162 -10.59 -14.69 13.79
N GLY A 163 -10.91 -15.94 13.46
CA GLY A 163 -10.85 -16.47 12.09
C GLY A 163 -11.84 -15.77 11.16
N LEU A 164 -13.04 -15.44 11.65
CA LEU A 164 -14.03 -14.66 10.88
C LEU A 164 -13.52 -13.23 10.62
N GLN A 165 -12.96 -12.57 11.62
CA GLN A 165 -12.40 -11.24 11.47
C GLN A 165 -11.20 -11.24 10.51
N ALA A 166 -10.25 -12.16 10.69
CA ALA A 166 -9.08 -12.29 9.81
C ALA A 166 -9.49 -12.54 8.35
N LYS A 167 -10.56 -13.33 8.12
CA LYS A 167 -11.13 -13.53 6.80
C LYS A 167 -11.71 -12.24 6.21
N LEU A 168 -12.47 -11.46 6.98
CA LEU A 168 -13.03 -10.20 6.51
C LEU A 168 -11.94 -9.18 6.14
N GLU A 169 -10.87 -9.12 6.94
CA GLU A 169 -9.70 -8.27 6.68
C GLU A 169 -8.93 -8.74 5.43
N LEU A 170 -8.75 -10.05 5.26
CA LEU A 170 -8.15 -10.64 4.06
C LEU A 170 -8.98 -10.35 2.81
N ASP A 171 -10.30 -10.55 2.86
CA ASP A 171 -11.21 -10.27 1.73
C ASP A 171 -11.23 -8.78 1.37
N ARG A 172 -11.07 -7.89 2.36
CA ARG A 172 -10.88 -6.45 2.11
C ARG A 172 -9.54 -6.19 1.42
N SER A 173 -8.45 -6.71 1.97
CA SER A 173 -7.10 -6.54 1.41
C SER A 173 -6.98 -7.08 -0.02
N MET A 174 -7.60 -8.23 -0.31
CA MET A 174 -7.63 -8.81 -1.65
C MET A 174 -8.44 -7.97 -2.64
N ARG A 175 -9.54 -7.35 -2.19
CA ARG A 175 -10.28 -6.39 -3.02
C ARG A 175 -9.47 -5.13 -3.30
N ASP A 176 -8.80 -4.58 -2.29
CA ASP A 176 -7.94 -3.41 -2.44
C ASP A 176 -6.76 -3.72 -3.38
N PHE A 177 -6.16 -4.90 -3.26
CA PHE A 177 -5.11 -5.37 -4.17
C PHE A 177 -5.62 -5.55 -5.61
N ALA A 178 -6.83 -6.09 -5.80
CA ALA A 178 -7.45 -6.19 -7.11
C ALA A 178 -7.74 -4.81 -7.72
N ALA A 179 -8.17 -3.83 -6.90
CA ALA A 179 -8.38 -2.46 -7.33
C ALA A 179 -7.07 -1.80 -7.79
N VAL A 180 -5.96 -2.00 -7.06
CA VAL A 180 -4.62 -1.59 -7.49
C VAL A 180 -4.28 -2.21 -8.84
N GLY A 181 -4.53 -3.51 -9.01
CA GLY A 181 -4.32 -4.23 -10.26
C GLY A 181 -5.09 -3.65 -11.44
N ALA A 182 -6.36 -3.28 -11.23
CA ALA A 182 -7.17 -2.63 -12.25
C ALA A 182 -6.56 -1.30 -12.70
N VAL A 183 -6.10 -0.47 -11.76
CA VAL A 183 -5.46 0.82 -12.07
C VAL A 183 -4.13 0.61 -12.80
N VAL A 184 -3.30 -0.35 -12.39
CA VAL A 184 -2.02 -0.67 -13.06
C VAL A 184 -2.24 -1.16 -14.49
N LYS A 185 -3.25 -2.02 -14.70
CA LYS A 185 -3.58 -2.57 -16.04
C LYS A 185 -4.27 -1.54 -16.93
N ALA A 186 -4.88 -0.51 -16.35
CA ALA A 186 -5.55 0.58 -17.05
C ALA A 186 -4.60 1.69 -17.54
N VAL A 187 -3.26 1.51 -17.44
CA VAL A 187 -2.29 2.47 -18.01
C VAL A 187 -2.23 2.31 -19.55
N ARG A 188 -3.35 2.62 -20.22
CA ARG A 188 -3.54 2.69 -21.67
C ARG A 188 -4.68 3.68 -21.96
N PRO A 189 -4.59 4.53 -23.00
CA PRO A 189 -5.67 5.40 -23.45
C PRO A 189 -6.80 4.59 -24.08
#